data_AF-A0AAN9J732-F1
#
_entry.id   AF-A0AAN9J732-F1
#
_cell.length_a   1.000
_cell.length_b   1.000
_cell.length_c   1.000
_cell.angle_alpha   90.00
_cell.angle_beta   90.00
_cell.angle_gamma   90.00
#
_symmetry.space_group_name_H-M   'P 1'
#
loop_
_entity.id
_entity.type
_entity.pdbx_description
1 polymer ?
#
loop_
_entity_poly.entity_id
_entity_poly.type
_entity_poly.pdbx_seq_one_letter_code
_entity_poly.pdbx_strand_id
1 'polypeptide(L)'
;MPSKMMFNSSSWHKRFVVIGMDVAALKFYDNKGKTYDLNFKEENNDGSQKISGDNLKNVYKSFMTDYPIVSIEDPFDQDDWEHYSKLTAKIGQQVQIVSDDLLVTNPKCVEKAIKEKSCNAFLLKER
;
A
#
# COMPACT_ATOMS: atom_id res chain seq x y z
N MET A 1 34.85 -34.67 18.38
CA MET A 1 34.40 -33.72 17.33
C MET A 1 33.00 -33.25 17.69
N PRO A 2 32.81 -32.03 18.23
CA PRO A 2 31.47 -31.50 18.44
C PRO A 2 31.01 -30.66 17.24
N SER A 3 29.76 -30.90 16.87
CA SER A 3 28.96 -30.32 15.80
C SER A 3 28.91 -28.79 15.84
N LYS A 4 29.02 -28.17 14.66
CA LYS A 4 28.84 -26.73 14.41
C LYS A 4 27.49 -26.24 14.97
N MET A 5 27.58 -25.34 15.93
CA MET A 5 26.53 -24.40 16.31
C MET A 5 26.26 -23.48 15.10
N MET A 6 25.11 -23.65 14.44
CA MET A 6 24.64 -22.69 13.43
C MET A 6 24.19 -21.43 14.15
N PHE A 7 25.01 -20.38 14.09
CA PHE A 7 24.61 -19.03 14.44
C PHE A 7 23.61 -18.53 13.37
N ASN A 8 22.32 -18.48 13.71
CA ASN A 8 21.36 -17.75 12.89
C ASN A 8 21.55 -16.25 13.19
N SER A 9 22.00 -15.50 12.20
CA SER A 9 22.38 -14.09 12.32
C SER A 9 21.13 -13.20 12.36
N SER A 10 20.42 -13.18 13.48
CA SER A 10 19.48 -12.10 13.81
C SER A 10 20.28 -10.94 14.40
N SER A 11 20.67 -9.99 13.57
CA SER A 11 21.34 -8.75 13.99
C SER A 11 20.45 -7.96 14.95
N TRP A 12 20.91 -7.83 16.19
CA TRP A 12 20.24 -7.34 17.40
C TRP A 12 19.95 -5.83 17.48
N HIS A 13 19.64 -5.17 16.36
CA HIS A 13 19.16 -3.77 16.42
C HIS A 13 17.65 -3.75 16.25
N LYS A 14 16.92 -3.68 17.37
CA LYS A 14 15.53 -3.20 17.39
C LYS A 14 15.54 -1.82 16.70
N ARG A 15 14.94 -1.73 15.51
CA ARG A 15 14.71 -0.44 14.86
C ARG A 15 13.63 0.28 15.65
N PHE A 16 13.98 1.37 16.34
CA PHE A 16 13.04 2.18 17.13
C PHE A 16 12.14 3.06 16.26
N VAL A 17 12.46 3.19 14.97
CA VAL A 17 11.73 3.98 13.99
C VAL A 17 11.40 3.11 12.78
N VAL A 18 10.16 3.20 12.33
CA VAL A 18 9.59 2.48 11.17
C VAL A 18 8.96 3.50 10.22
N ILE A 19 8.65 3.08 8.99
CA ILE A 19 8.12 3.97 7.95
C ILE A 19 6.63 3.68 7.73
N GLY A 20 5.83 4.75 7.70
CA GLY A 20 4.49 4.75 7.12
C GLY A 20 4.48 5.69 5.91
N MET A 21 3.67 5.38 4.89
CA MET A 21 3.47 6.26 3.73
C MET A 21 1.99 6.53 3.49
N ASP A 22 1.67 7.76 3.10
CA ASP A 22 0.43 8.12 2.44
C ASP A 22 0.72 8.33 0.97
N VAL A 23 0.12 7.49 0.13
CA VAL A 23 0.34 7.54 -1.31
C VAL A 23 -0.65 8.50 -1.98
N ALA A 24 -1.86 8.66 -1.41
CA ALA A 24 -2.95 9.43 -2.00
C ALA A 24 -3.12 9.14 -3.51
N ALA A 25 -3.19 7.85 -3.88
CA ALA A 25 -3.08 7.40 -5.27
C ALA A 25 -4.14 7.98 -6.22
N LEU A 26 -5.30 8.38 -5.68
CA LEU A 26 -6.35 9.13 -6.37
C LEU A 26 -5.78 10.38 -7.10
N LYS A 27 -4.77 11.05 -6.54
CA LYS A 27 -4.21 12.29 -7.12
C LYS A 27 -3.51 12.09 -8.46
N PHE A 28 -3.09 10.87 -8.75
CA PHE A 28 -2.37 10.52 -9.96
C PHE A 28 -3.00 9.35 -10.71
N TYR A 29 -4.27 9.06 -10.43
CA TYR A 29 -5.04 8.07 -11.16
C TYR A 29 -5.64 8.67 -12.46
N ASP A 30 -5.40 8.01 -13.58
CA ASP A 30 -5.96 8.33 -14.89
C ASP A 30 -7.19 7.45 -15.16
N ASN A 31 -8.38 8.04 -14.97
CA ASN A 31 -9.66 7.39 -15.22
C ASN A 31 -9.84 6.87 -16.66
N LYS A 32 -9.22 7.49 -17.67
CA LYS A 32 -9.36 7.06 -19.07
C LYS A 32 -8.55 5.81 -19.36
N GLY A 33 -7.31 5.79 -18.85
CA GLY A 33 -6.39 4.65 -19.01
C GLY A 33 -6.61 3.54 -17.99
N LYS A 34 -7.30 3.80 -16.88
CA LYS A 34 -7.32 2.96 -15.66
C LYS A 34 -5.90 2.63 -15.19
N THR A 35 -5.05 3.65 -15.17
CA THR A 35 -3.63 3.56 -14.82
C THR A 35 -3.25 4.66 -13.83
N TYR A 36 -2.12 4.49 -13.16
CA TYR A 36 -1.53 5.43 -12.22
C TYR A 36 -0.30 6.08 -12.87
N ASP A 37 -0.28 7.41 -12.94
CA ASP A 37 0.80 8.17 -13.58
C ASP A 37 1.80 8.68 -12.55
N LEU A 38 2.93 7.99 -12.40
CA LEU A 38 3.92 8.36 -11.39
C LEU A 38 4.64 9.68 -11.69
N ASN A 39 4.53 10.22 -12.91
CA ASN A 39 5.12 11.49 -13.34
C ASN A 39 4.08 12.59 -13.58
N PHE A 40 2.88 12.50 -12.99
CA PHE A 40 1.77 13.43 -13.24
C PHE A 40 2.07 14.93 -12.99
N LYS A 41 3.17 15.26 -12.29
CA LYS A 41 3.61 16.64 -12.03
C LYS A 41 4.67 17.16 -13.01
N GLU A 42 5.24 16.29 -13.84
CA GLU A 42 6.28 16.65 -14.79
C GLU A 42 5.69 17.43 -15.98
N GLU A 43 6.30 18.55 -16.35
CA GLU A 43 5.81 19.39 -17.46
C GLU A 43 5.88 18.67 -18.82
N ASN A 44 6.91 17.83 -19.02
CA ASN A 44 7.14 17.06 -20.24
C ASN A 44 6.72 15.59 -20.08
N ASN A 45 5.60 15.34 -19.40
CA ASN A 45 5.09 13.99 -19.19
C ASN A 45 4.60 13.37 -20.52
N ASP A 46 5.32 12.34 -20.98
CA ASP A 46 5.03 11.57 -22.19
C ASP A 46 4.10 10.37 -21.94
N GLY A 47 3.68 10.16 -20.69
CA GLY A 47 2.85 9.03 -20.26
C GLY A 47 3.59 7.71 -20.10
N SER A 48 4.92 7.68 -20.23
CA SER A 48 5.73 6.46 -20.10
C SER A 48 5.72 5.85 -18.69
N GLN A 49 5.42 6.66 -17.67
CA GLN A 49 5.31 6.24 -16.27
C GLN A 49 3.88 5.91 -15.84
N LYS A 50 2.96 5.73 -16.79
CA LYS A 50 1.62 5.20 -16.51
C LYS A 50 1.68 3.69 -16.29
N ILE A 51 1.31 3.25 -15.09
CA ILE A 51 1.34 1.85 -14.70
C ILE A 51 -0.04 1.35 -14.27
N SER A 52 -0.30 0.05 -14.42
CA SER A 52 -1.54 -0.56 -13.91
C SER A 52 -1.53 -0.67 -12.39
N GLY A 53 -2.71 -0.87 -11.78
CA GLY A 53 -2.81 -1.19 -10.34
C GLY A 53 -2.01 -2.43 -9.94
N ASP A 54 -1.97 -3.45 -10.79
CA ASP A 54 -1.14 -4.66 -10.56
C ASP A 54 0.36 -4.36 -10.56
N ASN A 55 0.82 -3.43 -11.40
CA ASN A 55 2.21 -2.97 -11.38
C ASN A 55 2.50 -2.09 -10.16
N LEU A 56 1.58 -1.20 -9.78
CA LEU A 56 1.72 -0.36 -8.59
C LEU A 56 1.79 -1.19 -7.29
N LYS A 57 1.00 -2.27 -7.20
CA LYS A 57 1.12 -3.29 -6.16
C LYS A 57 2.54 -3.88 -6.07
N ASN A 58 3.19 -4.13 -7.20
CA ASN A 58 4.56 -4.65 -7.23
C ASN A 58 5.58 -3.61 -6.73
N VAL A 59 5.34 -2.32 -7.00
CA VAL A 59 6.15 -1.21 -6.46
C VAL A 59 6.06 -1.16 -4.93
N TYR A 60 4.87 -1.28 -4.35
CA TYR A 60 4.74 -1.34 -2.89
C TYR A 60 5.50 -2.53 -2.28
N LYS A 61 5.43 -3.68 -2.95
CA LYS A 61 6.17 -4.88 -2.52
C LYS A 61 7.68 -4.68 -2.59
N SER A 62 8.21 -4.00 -3.61
CA SER A 62 9.65 -3.69 -3.65
C SER A 62 10.03 -2.77 -2.50
N PHE A 63 9.23 -1.75 -2.19
CA PHE A 63 9.50 -0.88 -1.05
C PHE A 63 9.55 -1.64 0.28
N MET A 64 8.64 -2.60 0.51
CA MET A 64 8.68 -3.44 1.72
C MET A 64 9.92 -4.35 1.80
N THR A 65 10.54 -4.66 0.67
CA THR A 65 11.77 -5.46 0.63
C THR A 65 12.97 -4.61 1.04
N ASP A 66 12.99 -3.35 0.59
CA ASP A 66 14.13 -2.45 0.75
C ASP A 66 14.06 -1.63 2.06
N TYR A 67 12.85 -1.37 2.57
CA TYR A 67 12.59 -0.46 3.68
C TYR A 67 11.67 -1.07 4.75
N PRO A 68 11.81 -0.70 6.04
CA PRO A 68 10.94 -1.18 7.12
C PRO A 68 9.58 -0.46 7.11
N ILE A 69 8.82 -0.63 6.04
CA ILE A 69 7.47 -0.08 5.89
C ILE A 69 6.48 -0.94 6.67
N VAL A 70 5.73 -0.31 7.55
CA VAL A 70 4.70 -0.96 8.39
C VAL A 70 3.29 -0.46 8.09
N SER A 71 3.14 0.64 7.35
CA SER A 71 1.84 1.19 6.97
C SER A 71 1.86 1.84 5.58
N ILE A 72 0.81 1.60 4.80
CA ILE A 72 0.56 2.21 3.50
C ILE A 72 -0.89 2.71 3.50
N GLU A 73 -1.06 4.01 3.34
CA GLU A 73 -2.35 4.71 3.24
C GLU A 73 -2.66 5.06 1.79
N ASP A 74 -3.93 4.88 1.44
CA ASP A 74 -4.53 5.12 0.12
C ASP A 74 -3.67 4.66 -1.08
N PRO A 75 -3.32 3.35 -1.14
CA PRO A 75 -2.45 2.78 -2.17
C PRO A 75 -3.04 2.79 -3.58
N PHE A 76 -4.35 2.96 -3.71
CA PHE A 76 -5.06 2.94 -4.99
C PHE A 76 -6.17 3.99 -4.99
N ASP A 77 -6.74 4.22 -6.18
CA ASP A 77 -7.91 5.07 -6.35
C ASP A 77 -9.07 4.63 -5.43
N GLN A 78 -9.89 5.60 -5.02
CA GLN A 78 -11.00 5.42 -4.06
C GLN A 78 -12.02 4.34 -4.50
N ASP A 79 -12.16 4.07 -5.79
CA ASP A 79 -13.09 3.11 -6.35
C ASP A 79 -12.41 1.81 -6.83
N ASP A 80 -11.10 1.65 -6.59
CA ASP A 80 -10.31 0.49 -7.03
C ASP A 80 -10.30 -0.66 -6.00
N TRP A 81 -11.50 -1.08 -5.59
CA TRP A 81 -11.73 -2.14 -4.60
C TRP A 81 -10.98 -3.45 -4.92
N GLU A 82 -10.85 -3.78 -6.21
CA GLU A 82 -10.18 -4.98 -6.67
C GLU A 82 -8.69 -4.97 -6.30
N HIS A 83 -7.96 -3.88 -6.60
CA HIS A 83 -6.54 -3.80 -6.30
C HIS A 83 -6.28 -3.66 -4.79
N TYR A 84 -7.16 -2.98 -4.04
CA TYR A 84 -7.15 -2.98 -2.58
C TYR A 84 -7.19 -4.41 -2.02
N SER A 85 -8.20 -5.21 -2.40
CA SER A 85 -8.33 -6.58 -1.92
C SER A 85 -7.16 -7.47 -2.37
N LYS A 86 -6.64 -7.29 -3.60
CA LYS A 86 -5.45 -8.02 -4.08
C LYS A 86 -4.20 -7.68 -3.25
N LEU A 87 -3.97 -6.40 -2.94
CA LEU A 87 -2.84 -5.96 -2.13
C LEU A 87 -2.97 -6.47 -0.69
N THR A 88 -4.13 -6.27 -0.07
CA THR A 88 -4.40 -6.72 1.30
C THR A 88 -4.28 -8.24 1.43
N ALA A 89 -4.78 -9.02 0.48
CA ALA A 89 -4.58 -10.47 0.46
C ALA A 89 -3.10 -10.86 0.32
N LYS A 90 -2.28 -10.06 -0.38
CA LYS A 90 -0.88 -10.36 -0.64
C LYS A 90 0.06 -10.00 0.51
N ILE A 91 -0.13 -8.84 1.12
CA ILE A 91 0.81 -8.26 2.11
C ILE A 91 0.14 -7.80 3.40
N GLY A 92 -1.19 -7.80 3.52
CA GLY A 92 -1.92 -7.27 4.67
C GLY A 92 -1.73 -8.03 5.99
N GLN A 93 -0.99 -9.14 6.02
CA GLN A 93 -0.54 -9.76 7.28
C GLN A 93 0.76 -9.14 7.81
N GLN A 94 1.51 -8.44 6.96
CA GLN A 94 2.84 -7.88 7.26
C GLN A 94 2.82 -6.36 7.37
N VAL A 95 1.87 -5.70 6.71
CA VAL A 95 1.74 -4.24 6.66
C VAL A 95 0.29 -3.81 6.93
N GLN A 96 0.14 -2.65 7.55
CA GLN A 96 -1.13 -1.96 7.66
C GLN A 96 -1.49 -1.34 6.30
N ILE A 97 -2.62 -1.72 5.73
CA ILE A 97 -3.25 -1.08 4.58
C ILE A 97 -4.34 -0.19 5.14
N VAL A 98 -4.06 1.10 5.18
CA VAL A 98 -4.97 2.14 5.66
C VAL A 98 -5.79 2.64 4.49
N SER A 99 -7.07 2.86 4.74
CA SER A 99 -7.94 3.56 3.81
C SER A 99 -8.59 4.76 4.49
N ASP A 100 -8.48 5.92 3.83
CA ASP A 100 -9.17 7.15 4.14
C ASP A 100 -10.18 7.48 3.03
N ASP A 101 -9.69 7.71 1.80
CA ASP A 101 -10.51 8.12 0.66
C ASP A 101 -11.56 7.06 0.24
N LEU A 102 -11.25 5.77 0.37
CA LEU A 102 -12.20 4.69 0.04
C LEU A 102 -13.26 4.49 1.15
N LEU A 103 -12.99 4.88 2.39
CA LEU A 103 -13.89 4.70 3.52
C LEU A 103 -14.71 5.95 3.86
N VAL A 104 -14.17 7.15 3.62
CA VAL A 104 -14.79 8.48 3.85
C VAL A 104 -15.50 8.62 5.21
N THR A 105 -15.05 7.88 6.23
CA THR A 105 -15.73 7.76 7.54
C THR A 105 -17.22 7.36 7.42
N ASN A 106 -17.57 6.52 6.44
CA ASN A 106 -18.93 6.05 6.17
C ASN A 106 -19.10 4.56 6.55
N PRO A 107 -20.01 4.22 7.49
CA PRO A 107 -20.23 2.84 7.93
C PRO A 107 -20.53 1.83 6.80
N LYS A 108 -21.25 2.23 5.75
CA LYS A 108 -21.57 1.33 4.62
C LYS A 108 -20.32 0.97 3.82
N CYS A 109 -19.40 1.92 3.65
CA CYS A 109 -18.12 1.67 3.00
C CYS A 109 -17.25 0.76 3.86
N VAL A 110 -17.26 0.95 5.18
CA VAL A 110 -16.55 0.08 6.14
C VAL A 110 -17.08 -1.36 6.08
N GLU A 111 -18.40 -1.55 6.08
CA GLU A 111 -19.02 -2.87 5.94
C GLU A 111 -18.60 -3.56 4.63
N LYS A 112 -18.58 -2.81 3.52
CA LYS A 112 -18.10 -3.33 2.23
C LYS A 112 -16.63 -3.71 2.30
N ALA A 113 -15.76 -2.85 2.85
CA ALA A 113 -14.33 -3.12 2.96
C ALA A 113 -14.02 -4.35 3.82
N ILE A 114 -14.79 -4.56 4.90
CA ILE A 114 -14.69 -5.79 5.72
C ILE A 114 -15.08 -7.02 4.88
N LYS A 115 -16.20 -6.96 4.16
CA LYS A 115 -16.69 -8.06 3.33
C LYS A 115 -15.69 -8.43 2.21
N GLU A 116 -15.13 -7.43 1.54
CA GLU A 116 -14.22 -7.59 0.41
C GLU A 116 -12.76 -7.75 0.83
N LYS A 117 -12.46 -7.62 2.13
CA LYS A 117 -11.10 -7.64 2.71
C LYS A 117 -10.18 -6.64 2.02
N SER A 118 -10.70 -5.44 1.77
CA SER A 118 -10.04 -4.41 0.96
C SER A 118 -8.90 -3.72 1.70
N CYS A 119 -9.04 -3.51 3.01
CA CYS A 119 -8.01 -2.95 3.88
C CYS A 119 -8.04 -3.62 5.26
N ASN A 120 -7.06 -3.35 6.11
CA ASN A 120 -6.99 -3.89 7.48
C ASN A 120 -6.85 -2.79 8.55
N ALA A 121 -6.86 -1.52 8.14
CA ALA A 121 -6.95 -0.37 9.00
C ALA A 121 -7.79 0.75 8.38
N PHE A 122 -8.28 1.59 9.26
CA PHE A 122 -9.19 2.69 8.96
C PHE A 122 -8.61 3.97 9.53
N LEU A 123 -8.57 5.03 8.73
CA LEU A 123 -8.22 6.36 9.21
C LEU A 123 -9.47 7.06 9.73
N LEU A 124 -9.53 7.29 11.04
CA LEU A 124 -10.61 8.05 11.65
C LEU A 124 -10.27 9.55 11.59
N LYS A 125 -11.04 10.32 10.83
CA LYS A 125 -10.97 11.78 10.82
C LYS A 125 -12.11 12.37 11.65
N GLU A 126 -11.78 13.06 12.75
CA GLU A 126 -12.75 13.93 13.42
C GLU A 126 -13.03 15.12 12.50
N ARG A 127 -14.31 15.37 12.23
CA ARG A 127 -14.76 16.55 11.48
C ARG A 127 -14.95 17.73 12.41
#